data_AF-A0A5J5GF74-F1
#
_entry.id   AF-A0A5J5GF74-F1
#
_cell.length_a   1.000
_cell.length_b   1.000
_cell.length_c   1.000
_cell.angle_alpha   90.00
_cell.angle_beta   90.00
_cell.angle_gamma   90.00
#
_symmetry.space_group_name_H-M   'P 1'
#
loop_
_entity.id
_entity.type
_entity.pdbx_description
1 polymer ?
#
loop_
_entity_poly.entity_id
_entity_poly.type
_entity_poly.pdbx_seq_one_letter_code
_entity_poly.pdbx_strand_id
1 'polypeptide(L)'
;MTSAATSTFDLSVIMAEAWARTREALAHNPRLILRALFRRYLREAWVNAKTRMEIAREKAALEARSVESLSREIENIENRSIIGIDGANRLAKLRCALARAREREDFAVKRELIATGTGRFVAVTFTKKDGAERTMTVQPDALRSRLKGEDASDAGRRASQTRAERHPNLMPAWDAQKGACRSINLATVSRIAVDGQVHTFA
;
A
#
# COMPACT_ATOMS: atom_id res chain seq x y z
N MET A 1 13.76 18.44 0.48
CA MET A 1 12.65 19.15 1.13
C MET A 1 11.37 18.36 0.92
N THR A 2 11.04 17.48 1.87
CA THR A 2 9.88 16.60 1.80
C THR A 2 8.65 17.38 2.26
N SER A 3 7.78 17.74 1.33
CA SER A 3 6.47 18.31 1.64
C SER A 3 5.70 17.33 2.51
N ALA A 4 5.57 17.63 3.80
CA ALA A 4 4.66 16.93 4.69
C ALA A 4 3.24 17.18 4.14
N ALA A 5 2.68 16.18 3.46
CA ALA A 5 1.30 16.22 3.00
C ALA A 5 0.42 16.60 4.19
N THR A 6 -0.11 17.83 4.17
CA THR A 6 -1.00 18.33 5.22
C THR A 6 -2.28 17.52 5.08
N SER A 7 -2.42 16.51 5.92
CA SER A 7 -3.62 15.66 5.96
C SER A 7 -4.79 16.55 6.35
N THR A 8 -5.50 17.02 5.33
CA THR A 8 -6.58 17.99 5.49
C THR A 8 -7.84 17.21 5.79
N PHE A 9 -8.57 17.62 6.82
CA PHE A 9 -9.87 17.03 7.14
C PHE A 9 -10.84 17.28 5.99
N ASP A 10 -11.45 16.21 5.47
CA ASP A 10 -12.55 16.34 4.52
C ASP A 10 -13.83 16.73 5.29
N LEU A 11 -14.10 18.02 5.33
CA LEU A 11 -15.27 18.58 6.00
C LEU A 11 -16.59 18.05 5.39
N SER A 12 -16.59 17.70 4.11
CA SER A 12 -17.79 17.15 3.45
C SER A 12 -18.13 15.78 4.01
N VAL A 13 -17.13 14.94 4.26
CA VAL A 13 -17.28 13.61 4.87
C VAL A 13 -17.74 13.72 6.31
N ILE A 14 -17.16 14.64 7.10
CA ILE A 14 -17.56 14.87 8.49
C ILE A 14 -19.03 15.33 8.56
N MET A 15 -19.42 16.27 7.70
CA MET A 15 -20.79 16.76 7.61
C MET A 15 -21.76 15.66 7.15
N ALA A 16 -21.37 14.84 6.18
CA ALA A 16 -22.17 13.72 5.71
C ALA A 16 -22.41 12.67 6.81
N GLU A 17 -21.37 12.32 7.58
CA GLU A 17 -21.46 11.40 8.71
C GLU A 17 -22.41 11.94 9.79
N ALA A 18 -22.27 13.21 10.16
CA ALA A 18 -23.12 13.87 11.14
C ALA A 18 -24.59 13.88 10.71
N TRP A 19 -24.86 14.21 9.44
CA TRP A 19 -26.21 14.19 8.89
C TRP A 19 -26.80 12.80 8.79
N ALA A 20 -26.02 11.79 8.42
CA ALA A 20 -26.47 10.40 8.35
C ALA A 20 -27.00 9.93 9.72
N ARG A 21 -26.21 10.12 10.79
CA ARG A 21 -26.61 9.75 12.16
C ARG A 21 -27.79 10.57 12.68
N THR A 22 -27.84 11.86 12.33
CA THR A 22 -28.95 12.73 12.73
C THR A 22 -30.27 12.27 12.10
N ARG A 23 -30.26 11.93 10.80
CA ARG A 23 -31.44 11.40 10.11
C ARG A 23 -31.87 10.06 10.68
N GLU A 24 -30.92 9.18 10.96
CA GLU A 24 -31.20 7.90 11.61
C GLU A 24 -31.87 8.09 12.96
N ALA A 25 -31.35 8.96 13.83
CA ALA A 25 -31.95 9.23 15.13
C ALA A 25 -33.37 9.83 15.05
N LEU A 26 -33.60 10.75 14.10
CA LEU A 26 -34.92 11.34 13.88
C LEU A 26 -35.92 10.36 13.27
N ALA A 27 -35.47 9.41 12.45
CA ALA A 27 -36.32 8.33 11.93
C ALA A 27 -36.83 7.43 13.08
N HIS A 28 -35.99 7.18 14.09
CA HIS A 28 -36.37 6.41 15.27
C HIS A 28 -37.24 7.20 16.24
N ASN A 29 -36.99 8.50 16.41
CA ASN A 29 -37.80 9.38 17.27
C ASN A 29 -37.90 10.80 16.70
N PRO A 30 -39.01 11.11 16.00
CA PRO A 30 -39.22 12.42 15.38
C PRO A 30 -39.37 13.59 16.38
N ARG A 31 -39.60 13.31 17.66
CA ARG A 31 -39.79 14.34 18.70
C ARG A 31 -38.46 14.96 19.19
N LEU A 32 -37.33 14.41 18.75
CA LEU A 32 -36.01 14.93 19.15
C LEU A 32 -35.71 16.27 18.47
N ILE A 33 -35.00 17.14 19.18
CA ILE A 33 -34.66 18.47 18.68
C ILE A 33 -33.52 18.36 17.66
N LEU A 34 -33.83 18.55 16.38
CA LEU A 34 -32.89 18.45 15.24
C LEU A 34 -31.56 19.17 15.51
N ARG A 35 -31.61 20.43 15.93
CA ARG A 35 -30.39 21.24 16.15
C ARG A 35 -29.50 20.68 17.26
N ALA A 36 -30.09 20.17 18.33
CA ALA A 36 -29.35 19.59 19.45
C ALA A 36 -28.70 18.26 19.05
N LEU A 37 -29.43 17.40 18.34
CA LEU A 37 -28.92 16.14 17.80
C LEU A 37 -27.80 16.36 16.79
N PHE A 38 -28.01 17.25 15.82
CA PHE A 38 -27.01 17.53 14.80
C PHE A 38 -25.71 18.05 15.41
N ARG A 39 -25.80 18.97 16.38
CA ARG A 39 -24.62 19.47 17.12
C ARG A 39 -23.86 18.34 17.83
N ARG A 40 -24.57 17.38 18.43
CA ARG A 40 -23.96 16.21 19.08
C ARG A 40 -23.24 15.34 18.05
N TYR A 41 -23.92 14.91 17.00
CA TYR A 41 -23.33 14.03 15.99
C TYR A 41 -22.22 14.68 15.18
N LEU A 42 -22.27 16.00 15.00
CA LEU A 42 -21.17 16.76 14.40
C LEU A 42 -19.91 16.71 15.27
N ARG A 43 -20.06 16.86 16.60
CA ARG A 43 -18.94 16.70 17.54
C ARG A 43 -18.37 15.28 17.53
N GLU A 44 -19.24 14.27 17.54
CA GLU A 44 -18.82 12.86 17.47
C GLU A 44 -18.08 12.57 16.16
N ALA A 45 -18.62 12.99 15.01
CA ALA A 45 -17.99 12.83 13.70
C ALA A 45 -16.62 13.51 13.63
N TRP A 46 -16.49 14.70 14.23
CA TRP A 46 -15.22 15.42 14.34
C TRP A 46 -14.19 14.67 15.18
N VAL A 47 -14.57 14.15 16.36
CA VAL A 47 -13.69 13.34 17.21
C VAL A 47 -13.26 12.07 16.47
N ASN A 48 -14.20 11.36 15.83
CA ASN A 48 -13.89 10.15 15.06
C ASN A 48 -12.96 10.44 13.87
N ALA A 49 -13.12 11.58 13.20
CA ALA A 49 -12.23 11.99 12.12
C ALA A 49 -10.79 12.21 12.63
N LYS A 50 -10.63 12.89 13.78
CA LYS A 50 -9.32 13.05 14.43
C LYS A 50 -8.69 11.71 14.78
N THR A 51 -9.43 10.83 15.46
CA THR A 51 -8.93 9.51 15.85
C THR A 51 -8.54 8.67 14.63
N ARG A 52 -9.33 8.68 13.55
CA ARG A 52 -8.96 7.99 12.30
C ARG A 52 -7.66 8.53 11.71
N MET A 53 -7.46 9.85 11.73
CA MET A 53 -6.24 10.46 11.23
C MET A 53 -5.02 10.14 12.09
N GLU A 54 -5.17 10.16 13.42
CA GLU A 54 -4.10 9.75 14.35
C GLU A 54 -3.70 8.30 14.11
N ILE A 55 -4.68 7.38 14.04
CA ILE A 55 -4.43 5.96 13.74
C ILE A 55 -3.75 5.81 12.37
N ALA A 56 -4.21 6.54 11.35
CA ALA A 56 -3.61 6.49 10.01
C ALA A 56 -2.16 7.02 10.02
N ARG A 57 -1.89 8.08 10.79
CA ARG A 57 -0.54 8.65 10.96
C ARG A 57 0.38 7.68 11.69
N GLU A 58 -0.08 7.07 12.78
CA GLU A 58 0.68 6.06 13.52
C GLU A 58 0.98 4.84 12.64
N LYS A 59 -0.02 4.37 11.88
CA LYS A 59 0.15 3.28 10.92
C LYS A 59 1.18 3.64 9.85
N ALA A 60 1.07 4.82 9.24
CA ALA A 60 2.01 5.28 8.22
C ALA A 60 3.44 5.42 8.78
N ALA A 61 3.58 5.94 10.00
CA ALA A 61 4.87 6.04 10.68
C ALA A 61 5.47 4.66 10.95
N LEU A 62 4.65 3.68 11.34
CA LEU A 62 5.09 2.30 11.57
C LEU A 62 5.48 1.62 10.25
N GLU A 63 4.69 1.82 9.19
CA GLU A 63 4.95 1.28 7.86
C GLU A 63 6.18 1.90 7.20
N ALA A 64 6.56 3.14 7.52
CA ALA A 64 7.77 3.78 6.99
C ALA A 64 9.07 3.26 7.60
N ARG A 65 9.02 2.42 8.65
CA ARG A 65 10.22 1.92 9.32
C ARG A 65 10.90 0.80 8.53
N SER A 66 12.23 0.72 8.68
CA SER A 66 13.04 -0.35 8.12
C SER A 66 12.86 -1.68 8.85
N VAL A 67 13.15 -2.78 8.14
CA VAL A 67 13.15 -4.14 8.70
C VAL A 67 14.06 -4.25 9.92
N GLU A 68 15.24 -3.64 9.87
CA GLU A 68 16.20 -3.64 10.97
C GLU A 68 15.64 -2.94 12.23
N SER A 69 15.07 -1.76 12.07
CA SER A 69 14.50 -0.98 13.17
C SER A 69 13.35 -1.72 13.85
N LEU A 70 12.48 -2.35 13.07
CA LEU A 70 11.35 -3.13 13.57
C LEU A 70 11.82 -4.42 14.27
N SER A 71 12.80 -5.12 13.70
CA SER A 71 13.35 -6.35 14.28
C SER A 71 14.00 -6.08 15.64
N ARG A 72 14.79 -5.01 15.75
CA ARG A 72 15.43 -4.61 17.01
C ARG A 72 14.41 -4.26 18.11
N GLU A 73 13.31 -3.58 17.76
CA GLU A 73 12.28 -3.27 18.75
C GLU A 73 11.50 -4.52 19.20
N ILE A 74 11.25 -5.45 18.28
CA ILE A 74 10.64 -6.75 18.60
C ILE A 74 11.51 -7.50 19.60
N GLU A 75 12.81 -7.65 19.29
CA GLU A 75 13.78 -8.32 20.16
C GLU A 75 13.85 -7.64 21.55
N ASN A 76 13.88 -6.31 21.60
CA ASN A 76 13.88 -5.57 22.84
C ASN A 76 12.62 -5.76 23.70
N ILE A 77 11.46 -6.01 23.10
CA ILE A 77 10.22 -6.31 23.83
C ILE A 77 10.20 -7.76 24.28
N GLU A 78 10.63 -8.69 23.43
CA GLU A 78 10.69 -10.13 23.71
C GLU A 78 11.68 -10.46 24.83
N ASN A 79 12.79 -9.71 24.93
CA ASN A 79 13.80 -9.87 25.98
C ASN A 79 13.36 -9.35 27.36
N ARG A 80 12.15 -8.79 27.50
CA ARG A 80 11.63 -8.34 28.80
C ARG A 80 11.06 -9.51 29.57
N SER A 81 11.41 -9.62 30.85
CA SER A 81 10.91 -10.68 31.74
C SER A 81 9.39 -10.66 31.94
N ILE A 82 8.74 -9.51 31.74
CA ILE A 82 7.29 -9.36 31.84
C ILE A 82 6.79 -8.51 30.67
N ILE A 83 5.86 -9.06 29.91
CA ILE A 83 5.16 -8.38 28.82
C ILE A 83 3.69 -8.27 29.22
N GLY A 84 3.24 -7.06 29.59
CA GLY A 84 1.82 -6.79 29.83
C GLY A 84 0.99 -6.81 28.55
N ILE A 85 -0.34 -6.64 28.68
CA ILE A 85 -1.28 -6.64 27.54
C ILE A 85 -0.88 -5.61 26.47
N ASP A 86 -0.46 -4.41 26.88
CA ASP A 86 -0.01 -3.37 25.96
C ASP A 86 1.25 -3.76 25.19
N GLY A 87 2.18 -4.46 25.86
CA GLY A 87 3.39 -5.01 25.24
C GLY A 87 3.05 -6.07 24.21
N ALA A 88 2.12 -6.98 24.52
CA ALA A 88 1.66 -8.00 23.58
C ALA A 88 0.97 -7.39 22.35
N ASN A 89 0.10 -6.39 22.56
CA ASN A 89 -0.54 -5.64 21.47
C ASN A 89 0.47 -4.89 20.60
N ARG A 90 1.49 -4.28 21.21
CA ARG A 90 2.58 -3.61 20.49
C ARG A 90 3.39 -4.61 19.66
N LEU A 91 3.73 -5.75 20.24
CA LEU A 91 4.47 -6.82 19.56
C LEU A 91 3.71 -7.34 18.33
N ALA A 92 2.40 -7.56 18.45
CA ALA A 92 1.56 -7.96 17.32
C ALA A 92 1.59 -6.92 16.18
N LYS A 93 1.45 -5.62 16.51
CA LYS A 93 1.55 -4.52 15.53
C LYS A 93 2.92 -4.48 14.85
N LEU A 94 4.01 -4.64 15.61
CA LEU A 94 5.37 -4.62 15.09
C LEU A 94 5.63 -5.80 14.15
N ARG A 95 5.19 -7.01 14.51
CA ARG A 95 5.34 -8.21 13.67
C ARG A 95 4.59 -8.07 12.33
N CYS A 96 3.37 -7.55 12.35
CA CYS A 96 2.63 -7.24 11.12
C CYS A 96 3.36 -6.19 10.26
N ALA A 97 3.91 -5.14 10.88
CA ALA A 97 4.68 -4.13 10.17
C ALA A 97 5.98 -4.69 9.58
N LEU A 98 6.67 -5.57 10.32
CA LEU A 98 7.90 -6.23 9.87
C LEU A 98 7.64 -7.10 8.64
N ALA A 99 6.57 -7.89 8.64
CA ALA A 99 6.19 -8.70 7.48
C ALA A 99 5.98 -7.83 6.23
N ARG A 100 5.22 -6.74 6.35
CA ARG A 100 5.03 -5.77 5.25
C ARG A 100 6.33 -5.10 4.82
N ALA A 101 7.23 -4.81 5.75
CA ALA A 101 8.51 -4.20 5.43
C ALA A 101 9.39 -5.14 4.60
N ARG A 102 9.45 -6.43 4.97
CA ARG A 102 10.14 -7.47 4.21
C ARG A 102 9.55 -7.62 2.80
N GLU A 103 8.23 -7.69 2.67
CA GLU A 103 7.58 -7.75 1.36
C GLU A 103 7.97 -6.57 0.45
N ARG A 104 8.06 -5.36 1.00
CA ARG A 104 8.48 -4.18 0.23
C ARG A 104 9.94 -4.25 -0.21
N GLU A 105 10.83 -4.70 0.67
CA GLU A 105 12.24 -4.92 0.33
C GLU A 105 12.36 -6.01 -0.76
N ASP A 106 11.65 -7.12 -0.62
CA ASP A 106 11.61 -8.19 -1.63
C ASP A 106 11.09 -7.68 -2.98
N PHE A 107 10.04 -6.87 -2.99
CA PHE A 107 9.52 -6.26 -4.21
C PHE A 107 10.53 -5.28 -4.82
N ALA A 108 11.26 -4.52 -4.01
CA ALA A 108 12.30 -3.62 -4.47
C ALA A 108 13.45 -4.40 -5.14
N VAL A 109 13.94 -5.48 -4.51
CA VAL A 109 14.96 -6.37 -5.08
C VAL A 109 14.50 -6.97 -6.40
N LYS A 110 13.26 -7.49 -6.46
CA LYS A 110 12.70 -8.04 -7.72
C LYS A 110 12.59 -6.98 -8.82
N ARG A 111 12.21 -5.73 -8.49
CA ARG A 111 12.17 -4.61 -9.45
C ARG A 111 13.56 -4.28 -9.97
N GLU A 112 14.54 -4.21 -9.06
CA GLU A 112 15.93 -3.89 -9.40
C GLU A 112 16.52 -4.95 -10.32
N LEU A 113 16.39 -6.24 -10.00
CA LEU A 113 16.85 -7.34 -10.85
C LEU A 113 16.21 -7.35 -12.24
N ILE A 114 14.96 -6.93 -12.36
CA ILE A 114 14.34 -6.80 -13.69
C ILE A 114 14.89 -5.55 -14.40
N ALA A 115 15.16 -4.47 -13.67
CA ALA A 115 15.70 -3.24 -14.22
C ALA A 115 17.17 -3.37 -14.68
N THR A 116 17.98 -4.23 -14.08
CA THR A 116 19.39 -4.44 -14.49
C THR A 116 19.53 -4.97 -15.92
N GLY A 117 18.52 -5.69 -16.43
CA GLY A 117 18.48 -6.22 -17.80
C GLY A 117 18.28 -5.17 -18.91
N THR A 118 18.83 -3.97 -18.73
CA THR A 118 18.82 -2.87 -19.72
C THR A 118 19.31 -3.36 -21.10
N GLY A 119 18.57 -3.02 -22.15
CA GLY A 119 18.81 -3.42 -23.53
C GLY A 119 18.59 -4.90 -23.85
N ARG A 120 18.36 -5.75 -22.85
CA ARG A 120 18.27 -7.22 -22.98
C ARG A 120 16.91 -7.75 -22.56
N PHE A 121 16.73 -9.06 -22.74
CA PHE A 121 15.54 -9.78 -22.30
C PHE A 121 15.75 -10.38 -20.91
N VAL A 122 14.77 -10.19 -20.04
CA VAL A 122 14.69 -10.79 -18.70
C VAL A 122 13.57 -11.80 -18.68
N ALA A 123 13.83 -13.03 -18.23
CA ALA A 123 12.79 -14.03 -18.06
C ALA A 123 12.26 -14.01 -16.63
N VAL A 124 10.96 -13.72 -16.46
CA VAL A 124 10.30 -13.67 -15.15
C VAL A 124 9.27 -14.77 -15.07
N THR A 125 9.43 -15.68 -14.10
CA THR A 125 8.48 -16.77 -13.83
C THR A 125 7.63 -16.41 -12.62
N PHE A 126 6.32 -16.57 -12.76
CA PHE A 126 5.35 -16.28 -11.71
C PHE A 126 4.17 -17.24 -11.73
N THR A 127 3.55 -17.42 -10.57
CA THR A 127 2.34 -18.21 -10.40
C THR A 127 1.11 -17.36 -10.71
N LYS A 128 0.25 -17.86 -11.58
CA LYS A 128 -1.05 -17.24 -11.89
C LYS A 128 -2.09 -17.55 -10.80
N LYS A 129 -3.26 -16.90 -10.91
CA LYS A 129 -4.40 -17.14 -10.02
C LYS A 129 -4.90 -18.59 -10.05
N ASP A 130 -4.76 -19.27 -11.19
CA ASP A 130 -5.13 -20.69 -11.37
C ASP A 130 -4.07 -21.66 -10.80
N GLY A 131 -2.99 -21.15 -10.20
CA GLY A 131 -1.88 -21.95 -9.68
C GLY A 131 -0.85 -22.37 -10.73
N ALA A 132 -1.10 -22.09 -12.01
CA ALA A 132 -0.15 -22.44 -13.07
C ALA A 132 1.04 -21.48 -13.10
N GLU A 133 2.24 -22.03 -13.26
CA GLU A 133 3.43 -21.22 -13.51
C GLU A 133 3.45 -20.69 -14.95
N ARG A 134 3.93 -19.46 -15.10
CA ARG A 134 4.16 -18.85 -16.40
C ARG A 134 5.45 -18.07 -16.38
N THR A 135 6.25 -18.28 -17.43
CA THR A 135 7.41 -17.43 -17.73
C THR A 135 7.01 -16.36 -18.74
N MET A 136 7.42 -15.12 -18.48
CA MET A 136 7.23 -13.98 -19.36
C MET A 136 8.59 -13.36 -19.69
N THR A 137 8.81 -13.10 -20.98
CA THR A 137 10.01 -12.42 -21.47
C THR A 137 9.80 -10.91 -21.44
N VAL A 138 10.49 -10.23 -20.54
CA VAL A 138 10.39 -8.79 -20.30
C VAL A 138 11.53 -8.08 -20.99
N GLN A 139 11.24 -6.93 -21.60
CA GLN A 139 12.28 -5.98 -22.06
C GLN A 139 12.13 -4.67 -21.28
N PRO A 140 12.97 -4.40 -20.27
CA PRO A 140 12.78 -3.26 -19.36
C PRO A 140 12.73 -1.90 -20.06
N ASP A 141 13.66 -1.65 -20.99
CA ASP A 141 13.78 -0.35 -21.66
C ASP A 141 12.66 -0.08 -22.68
N ALA A 142 12.08 -1.14 -23.24
CA ALA A 142 11.00 -1.01 -24.22
C ALA A 142 9.73 -0.41 -23.61
N LEU A 143 9.54 -0.54 -22.29
CA LEU A 143 8.38 0.03 -21.62
C LEU A 143 8.42 1.56 -21.62
N ARG A 144 9.59 2.17 -21.34
CA ARG A 144 9.72 3.62 -21.17
C ARG A 144 9.31 4.38 -22.44
N SER A 145 9.76 3.92 -23.61
CA SER A 145 9.44 4.54 -24.90
C SER A 145 7.97 4.37 -25.34
N ARG A 146 7.20 3.53 -24.64
CA ARG A 146 5.79 3.22 -24.98
C ARG A 146 4.80 3.78 -23.97
N LEU A 147 5.28 4.31 -22.86
CA LEU A 147 4.46 5.02 -21.89
C LEU A 147 4.46 6.51 -22.22
N LYS A 148 3.29 7.14 -22.10
CA LYS A 148 3.16 8.59 -22.26
C LYS A 148 3.90 9.38 -21.17
N GLY A 149 4.16 8.77 -20.01
CA GLY A 149 4.89 9.41 -18.91
C GLY A 149 4.25 10.75 -18.52
N GLU A 150 5.05 11.81 -18.55
CA GLU A 150 4.61 13.18 -18.24
C GLU A 150 3.65 13.77 -19.29
N ASP A 151 3.67 13.26 -20.52
CA ASP A 151 2.75 13.67 -21.59
C ASP A 151 1.35 13.04 -21.44
N ALA A 152 1.10 12.28 -20.36
CA ALA A 152 -0.21 11.75 -20.04
C ALA A 152 -1.16 12.86 -19.55
N SER A 153 -2.46 12.71 -19.84
CA SER A 153 -3.48 13.60 -19.28
C SER A 153 -3.49 13.57 -17.75
N ASP A 154 -3.98 14.63 -17.10
CA ASP A 154 -4.10 14.69 -15.64
C ASP A 154 -4.89 13.52 -15.05
N ALA A 155 -5.91 13.04 -15.76
CA ALA A 155 -6.66 11.85 -15.39
C ALA A 155 -5.77 10.60 -15.46
N GLY A 156 -4.94 10.47 -16.51
CA GLY A 156 -3.99 9.36 -16.68
C GLY A 156 -2.88 9.34 -15.64
N ARG A 157 -2.35 10.51 -15.26
CA ARG A 157 -1.34 10.64 -14.19
C ARG A 157 -1.92 10.23 -12.84
N ARG A 158 -3.12 10.73 -12.50
CA ARG A 158 -3.83 10.33 -11.27
C ARG A 158 -4.13 8.83 -11.23
N ALA A 159 -4.60 8.24 -12.34
CA ALA A 159 -4.87 6.81 -12.40
C ALA A 159 -3.60 5.96 -12.17
N SER A 160 -2.46 6.38 -12.73
CA SER A 160 -1.18 5.71 -12.53
C SER A 160 -0.70 5.79 -11.07
N GLN A 161 -0.82 6.97 -10.45
CA GLN A 161 -0.50 7.17 -9.02
C GLN A 161 -1.38 6.32 -8.12
N THR A 162 -2.70 6.38 -8.30
CA THR A 162 -3.64 5.57 -7.51
C THR A 162 -3.39 4.07 -7.68
N ARG A 163 -2.99 3.62 -8.87
CA ARG A 163 -2.62 2.21 -9.10
C ARG A 163 -1.36 1.82 -8.33
N ALA A 164 -0.33 2.66 -8.35
CA ALA A 164 0.91 2.42 -7.61
C ALA A 164 0.68 2.36 -6.10
N GLU A 165 -0.19 3.23 -5.57
CA GLU A 165 -0.58 3.26 -4.16
C GLU A 165 -1.40 2.03 -3.74
N ARG A 166 -2.40 1.64 -4.55
CA ARG A 166 -3.31 0.53 -4.20
C ARG A 166 -2.70 -0.85 -4.45
N HIS A 167 -1.78 -0.95 -5.41
CA HIS A 167 -1.19 -2.21 -5.84
C HIS A 167 0.33 -2.10 -5.93
N PRO A 168 1.04 -1.90 -4.81
CA PRO A 168 2.49 -1.70 -4.78
C PRO A 168 3.28 -2.93 -5.24
N ASN A 169 2.65 -4.11 -5.26
CA ASN A 169 3.19 -5.36 -5.78
C ASN A 169 3.05 -5.49 -7.30
N LEU A 170 2.22 -4.68 -7.96
CA LEU A 170 2.09 -4.73 -9.42
C LEU A 170 3.19 -3.89 -10.07
N MET A 171 3.88 -4.48 -11.02
CA MET A 171 4.89 -3.83 -11.83
C MET A 171 4.47 -3.80 -13.29
N PRO A 172 4.36 -2.63 -13.94
CA PRO A 172 4.17 -2.57 -15.38
C PRO A 172 5.43 -3.10 -16.08
N ALA A 173 5.25 -3.88 -17.16
CA ALA A 173 6.32 -4.49 -17.92
C ALA A 173 5.95 -4.58 -19.40
N TRP A 174 6.95 -4.50 -20.28
CA TRP A 174 6.77 -4.82 -21.69
C TRP A 174 7.02 -6.31 -21.91
N ASP A 175 5.98 -7.05 -22.29
CA ASP A 175 6.09 -8.45 -22.71
C ASP A 175 6.59 -8.48 -24.16
N ALA A 176 7.86 -8.83 -24.34
CA ALA A 176 8.51 -8.87 -25.64
C ALA A 176 7.91 -9.96 -26.55
N GLN A 177 7.47 -11.08 -25.98
CA GLN A 177 6.89 -12.18 -26.75
C GLN A 177 5.50 -11.84 -27.29
N LYS A 178 4.72 -11.09 -26.51
CA LYS A 178 3.38 -10.65 -26.92
C LYS A 178 3.35 -9.25 -27.54
N GLY A 179 4.47 -8.53 -27.53
CA GLY A 179 4.56 -7.16 -28.04
C GLY A 179 3.56 -6.21 -27.38
N ALA A 180 3.37 -6.31 -26.06
CA ALA A 180 2.34 -5.56 -25.34
C ALA A 180 2.74 -5.16 -23.91
N CYS A 181 2.20 -4.03 -23.44
CA CYS A 181 2.27 -3.63 -22.04
C CYS A 181 1.41 -4.56 -21.19
N ARG A 182 2.01 -5.15 -20.14
CA ARG A 182 1.35 -6.02 -19.17
C ARG A 182 1.74 -5.63 -17.75
N SER A 183 1.15 -6.29 -16.76
CA SER A 183 1.55 -6.15 -15.35
C SER A 183 2.01 -7.49 -14.80
N ILE A 184 3.08 -7.47 -14.02
CA ILE A 184 3.60 -8.60 -13.24
C ILE A 184 3.20 -8.38 -11.79
N ASN A 185 2.70 -9.42 -11.14
CA ASN A 185 2.54 -9.42 -9.69
C ASN A 185 3.83 -9.92 -9.04
N LEU A 186 4.60 -9.02 -8.41
CA LEU A 186 5.89 -9.34 -7.79
C LEU A 186 5.76 -10.28 -6.59
N ALA A 187 4.60 -10.32 -5.94
CA ALA A 187 4.32 -11.22 -4.84
C ALA A 187 4.27 -12.69 -5.28
N THR A 188 4.01 -12.96 -6.56
CA THR A 188 3.90 -14.33 -7.10
C THR A 188 5.09 -14.72 -7.96
N VAL A 189 6.13 -13.88 -8.04
CA VAL A 189 7.35 -14.19 -8.79
C VAL A 189 8.20 -15.16 -7.99
N SER A 190 8.43 -16.34 -8.56
CA SER A 190 9.27 -17.41 -8.01
C SER A 190 10.68 -17.43 -8.61
N ARG A 191 10.87 -16.87 -9.82
CA ARG A 191 12.17 -16.87 -10.49
C ARG A 191 12.37 -15.68 -11.42
N ILE A 192 13.57 -15.10 -11.40
CA ILE A 192 14.03 -14.07 -12.34
C ILE A 192 15.35 -14.55 -12.94
N ALA A 193 15.45 -14.59 -14.27
CA ALA A 193 16.70 -14.85 -14.97
C ALA A 193 17.10 -13.64 -15.81
N VAL A 194 18.27 -13.09 -15.52
CA VAL A 194 18.84 -11.88 -16.11
C VAL A 194 20.35 -12.05 -16.24
N ASP A 195 20.92 -11.65 -17.37
CA ASP A 195 22.36 -11.70 -17.65
C ASP A 195 23.06 -13.04 -17.35
N GLY A 196 22.35 -14.15 -17.61
CA GLY A 196 22.85 -15.50 -17.36
C GLY A 196 22.81 -15.95 -15.89
N GLN A 197 22.40 -15.07 -14.98
CA GLN A 197 22.15 -15.40 -13.58
C GLN A 197 20.68 -15.75 -13.34
N VAL A 198 20.44 -16.61 -12.36
CA VAL A 198 19.10 -17.07 -11.96
C VAL A 198 18.90 -16.78 -10.48
N HIS A 199 17.87 -16.01 -10.17
CA HIS A 199 17.45 -15.67 -8.82
C HIS A 199 16.12 -16.35 -8.54
N THR A 200 16.04 -17.11 -7.45
CA THR A 200 14.81 -17.80 -7.01
C THR A 200 14.28 -17.18 -5.73
N PHE A 201 12.96 -17.17 -5.60
CA PHE A 201 12.22 -16.58 -4.49
C PHE A 201 11.20 -17.58 -3.95
N ALA A 202 11.01 -17.56 -2.64
CA ALA A 202 10.01 -18.36 -1.93
C ALA A 202 8.66 -17.64 -1.85
#